data_AF-W8RCG0-F1
#
_entry.id   AF-W8RCG0-F1
#
_cell.length_a   1.000
_cell.length_b   1.000
_cell.length_c   1.000
_cell.angle_alpha   90.00
_cell.angle_beta   90.00
_cell.angle_gamma   90.00
#
_symmetry.space_group_name_H-M   'P 1'
#
loop_
_entity.id
_entity.type
_entity.pdbx_description
1 polymer ?
#
loop_
_entity_poly.entity_id
_entity_poly.type
_entity_poly.pdbx_seq_one_letter_code
_entity_poly.pdbx_strand_id
1 'polypeptide(L)'
;MHTRNEQLAELLSLTARNLSQLSEALTAFSLELMASEDPAVRIASRRMVSRVSTIQAVFDQKSNALLTALCGPLAPHAIASSGADDGIESTGEQPAER
;
A
#
# COMPACT_ATOMS: atom_id res chain seq x y z
N MET A 1 23.12 19.57 -3.74
CA MET A 1 22.28 19.80 -4.94
C MET A 1 21.72 18.46 -5.33
N HIS A 2 20.41 18.23 -5.17
CA HIS A 2 19.80 17.01 -5.73
C HIS A 2 19.92 17.04 -7.24
N THR A 3 20.20 15.90 -7.86
CA THR A 3 20.18 15.80 -9.32
C THR A 3 18.75 15.96 -9.82
N ARG A 4 18.57 16.40 -11.07
CA ARG A 4 17.22 16.50 -11.68
C ARG A 4 16.44 15.19 -11.53
N ASN A 5 17.11 14.04 -11.68
CA ASN A 5 16.48 12.73 -11.58
C ASN A 5 15.98 12.42 -10.16
N GLU A 6 16.75 12.81 -9.13
CA GLU A 6 16.33 12.69 -7.73
C GLU A 6 15.06 13.51 -7.44
N GLN A 7 15.01 14.76 -7.93
CA GLN A 7 13.82 15.62 -7.76
C GLN A 7 12.59 15.06 -8.48
N LEU A 8 12.77 14.50 -9.68
CA LEU A 8 11.68 13.84 -10.42
C LEU A 8 11.21 12.56 -9.72
N ALA A 9 12.13 11.77 -9.16
CA ALA A 9 11.80 10.58 -8.38
C ALA A 9 11.02 10.92 -7.12
N GLU A 10 11.41 11.98 -6.41
CA GLU A 10 10.70 12.48 -5.23
C GLU A 10 9.28 12.94 -5.58
N LEU A 11 9.13 13.76 -6.62
CA LEU A 11 7.81 14.23 -7.08
C LEU A 11 6.91 13.07 -7.50
N LEU A 12 7.45 12.09 -8.22
CA LEU A 12 6.71 10.88 -8.62
C LEU A 12 6.27 10.08 -7.41
N SER A 13 7.14 9.92 -6.41
CA SER A 13 6.83 9.20 -5.16
C SER A 13 5.74 9.89 -4.36
N LEU A 14 5.80 11.23 -4.24
CA LEU A 14 4.75 12.03 -3.60
C LEU A 14 3.42 11.92 -4.35
N THR A 15 3.46 11.97 -5.68
CA THR A 15 2.26 11.82 -6.52
C THR A 15 1.63 10.43 -6.34
N ALA A 16 2.45 9.38 -6.31
CA ALA A 16 2.00 8.02 -6.08
C ALA A 16 1.32 7.85 -4.73
N ARG A 17 1.93 8.39 -3.67
CA ARG A 17 1.34 8.38 -2.33
C ARG A 17 0.00 9.11 -2.27
N ASN A 18 -0.09 10.30 -2.84
CA ASN A 18 -1.32 11.10 -2.84
C ASN A 18 -2.44 10.39 -3.63
N LEU A 19 -2.13 9.76 -4.76
CA LEU A 19 -3.10 9.00 -5.53
C LEU A 19 -3.56 7.73 -4.81
N SER A 20 -2.67 7.06 -4.09
CA SER A 20 -3.05 5.93 -3.23
C SER A 20 -4.04 6.36 -2.14
N GLN A 21 -3.76 7.46 -1.44
CA GLN A 21 -4.64 7.99 -0.39
C GLN A 21 -6.00 8.44 -0.97
N LEU A 22 -6.00 9.07 -2.14
CA LEU A 22 -7.24 9.44 -2.82
C LEU A 22 -8.05 8.22 -3.23
N SER A 23 -7.39 7.17 -3.73
CA SER A 23 -8.02 5.91 -4.12
C SER A 23 -8.67 5.21 -2.91
N GLU A 24 -7.99 5.24 -1.76
CA GLU A 24 -8.53 4.74 -0.49
C GLU A 24 -9.78 5.52 -0.06
N ALA A 25 -9.71 6.86 -0.04
CA ALA A 25 -10.84 7.70 0.34
C ALA A 25 -12.06 7.51 -0.58
N LEU A 26 -11.83 7.44 -1.90
CA LEU A 26 -12.89 7.19 -2.89
C LEU A 26 -13.49 5.79 -2.75
N THR A 27 -12.67 4.79 -2.44
CA THR A 27 -13.13 3.42 -2.22
C THR A 27 -13.98 3.34 -0.97
N ALA A 28 -13.52 3.91 0.16
CA ALA A 28 -14.28 3.97 1.41
C ALA A 28 -15.64 4.65 1.22
N PHE A 29 -15.66 5.85 0.61
CA PHE A 29 -16.90 6.56 0.32
C PHE A 29 -17.84 5.76 -0.60
N SER A 30 -17.29 5.10 -1.62
CA SER A 30 -18.09 4.24 -2.50
C SER A 30 -18.69 3.04 -1.77
N LEU A 31 -17.96 2.46 -0.81
CA LEU A 31 -18.47 1.37 0.03
C LEU A 31 -19.61 1.85 0.92
N GLU A 32 -19.51 3.03 1.53
CA GLU A 32 -20.61 3.64 2.29
C GLU A 32 -21.87 3.80 1.41
N LEU A 33 -21.71 4.30 0.18
CA LEU A 33 -22.83 4.45 -0.76
C LEU A 33 -23.46 3.12 -1.21
N MET A 34 -22.81 1.97 -1.03
CA MET A 34 -23.43 0.67 -1.32
C MET A 34 -24.60 0.34 -0.38
N ALA A 35 -24.70 0.99 0.78
CA ALA A 35 -25.82 0.85 1.69
C ALA A 35 -27.02 1.75 1.35
N SER A 36 -26.91 2.60 0.31
CA SER A 36 -28.01 3.49 -0.10
C SER A 36 -29.27 2.73 -0.52
N GLU A 37 -30.44 3.26 -0.20
CA GLU A 37 -31.74 2.70 -0.61
C GLU A 37 -31.95 2.80 -2.13
N ASP A 38 -31.36 3.81 -2.79
CA ASP A 38 -31.45 3.99 -4.23
C ASP A 38 -30.59 2.93 -4.97
N PRO A 39 -31.22 2.04 -5.78
CA PRO A 39 -30.50 1.05 -6.57
C PRO A 39 -29.48 1.66 -7.54
N ALA A 40 -29.76 2.84 -8.10
CA ALA A 40 -28.87 3.52 -9.03
C ALA A 40 -27.58 3.94 -8.32
N VAL A 41 -27.67 4.46 -7.09
CA VAL A 41 -26.52 4.84 -6.26
C VAL A 41 -25.66 3.62 -5.95
N ARG A 42 -26.27 2.49 -5.54
CA ARG A 42 -25.51 1.25 -5.25
C ARG A 42 -24.79 0.70 -6.48
N ILE A 43 -25.40 0.79 -7.66
CA ILE A 43 -24.78 0.36 -8.92
C ILE A 43 -23.62 1.29 -9.28
N ALA A 44 -23.82 2.60 -9.16
CA ALA A 44 -22.80 3.59 -9.45
C ALA A 44 -21.58 3.43 -8.51
N SER A 45 -21.81 3.19 -7.22
CA SER A 45 -20.73 3.04 -6.24
C SER A 45 -19.91 1.76 -6.43
N ARG A 46 -20.54 0.63 -6.78
CA ARG A 46 -19.82 -0.58 -7.21
C ARG A 46 -18.94 -0.36 -8.44
N ARG A 47 -19.45 0.37 -9.43
CA ARG A 47 -18.67 0.75 -10.62
C ARG A 47 -17.51 1.68 -10.25
N MET A 48 -17.69 2.57 -9.26
CA MET A 48 -16.63 3.45 -8.80
C MET A 48 -15.47 2.66 -8.19
N VAL A 49 -15.74 1.71 -7.28
CA VAL A 49 -14.69 0.84 -6.70
C VAL A 49 -13.90 0.11 -7.78
N SER A 50 -14.59 -0.51 -8.75
CA SER A 50 -13.93 -1.21 -9.86
C SER A 50 -13.04 -0.29 -10.72
N ARG A 51 -13.50 0.94 -10.99
CA ARG A 51 -12.74 1.93 -11.76
C ARG A 51 -11.52 2.42 -10.98
N VAL A 52 -11.69 2.77 -9.71
CA VAL A 52 -10.58 3.23 -8.85
C VAL A 52 -9.50 2.15 -8.74
N SER A 53 -9.89 0.90 -8.51
CA SER A 53 -8.95 -0.24 -8.48
C SER A 53 -8.18 -0.40 -9.79
N THR A 54 -8.87 -0.27 -10.93
CA THR A 54 -8.21 -0.34 -12.25
C THR A 54 -7.24 0.82 -12.46
N ILE A 55 -7.63 2.04 -12.11
CA ILE A 55 -6.79 3.24 -12.23
C ILE A 55 -5.54 3.10 -11.35
N GLN A 56 -5.72 2.67 -10.10
CA GLN A 56 -4.62 2.47 -9.16
C GLN A 56 -3.63 1.42 -9.67
N ALA A 57 -4.10 0.26 -10.15
CA ALA A 57 -3.23 -0.78 -10.68
C ALA A 57 -2.40 -0.32 -11.89
N VAL A 58 -3.02 0.41 -12.84
CA VAL A 58 -2.31 0.98 -13.99
C VAL A 58 -1.31 2.04 -13.57
N PHE A 59 -1.68 2.87 -12.59
CA PHE A 59 -0.79 3.90 -12.08
C PHE A 59 0.42 3.28 -11.38
N ASP A 60 0.22 2.31 -10.48
CA ASP A 60 1.29 1.63 -9.73
C ASP A 60 2.27 0.91 -10.66
N GLN A 61 1.76 0.27 -11.72
CA GLN A 61 2.62 -0.33 -12.73
C GLN A 61 3.53 0.71 -13.41
N LYS A 62 2.97 1.85 -13.80
CA LYS A 62 3.71 2.91 -14.51
C LYS A 62 4.65 3.68 -13.59
N SER A 63 4.23 3.99 -12.38
CA SER A 63 5.03 4.71 -11.40
C SER A 63 6.26 3.90 -10.99
N ASN A 64 6.11 2.60 -10.75
CA ASN A 64 7.23 1.70 -10.43
C ASN A 64 8.24 1.61 -11.58
N ALA A 65 7.76 1.49 -12.83
CA ALA A 65 8.61 1.46 -14.01
C ALA A 65 9.40 2.77 -14.17
N LEU A 66 8.76 3.93 -13.97
CA LEU A 66 9.41 5.24 -14.06
C LEU A 66 10.40 5.48 -12.91
N LEU A 67 10.06 5.08 -11.68
CA LEU A 67 10.94 5.20 -10.54
C LEU A 67 12.22 4.37 -10.73
N THR A 68 12.08 3.16 -11.26
CA THR A 68 13.21 2.29 -11.65
C THR A 68 14.06 2.93 -12.75
N ALA A 69 13.44 3.60 -13.73
CA ALA A 69 14.18 4.31 -14.77
C ALA A 69 14.95 5.54 -14.24
N LEU A 70 14.42 6.22 -13.22
CA LEU A 70 15.01 7.44 -12.65
C LEU A 70 16.11 7.15 -11.62
N CYS A 71 15.96 6.10 -10.81
CA CYS A 71 16.89 5.74 -9.73
C CYS A 71 17.81 4.55 -10.08
N GLY A 72 17.65 3.94 -11.26
CA GLY A 72 18.25 2.65 -11.59
C GLY A 72 17.49 1.48 -10.96
N PRO A 73 17.94 0.23 -11.15
CA PRO A 73 17.37 -0.92 -10.47
C PRO A 73 17.50 -0.70 -8.97
N LEU A 74 16.42 -0.31 -8.30
CA LEU A 74 16.35 -0.33 -6.85
C LEU A 74 16.53 -1.79 -6.45
N ALA A 75 17.72 -2.13 -5.97
CA ALA A 75 17.96 -3.43 -5.36
C ALA A 75 16.90 -3.62 -4.25
N PRO A 76 16.29 -4.81 -4.15
CA PRO A 76 15.27 -5.07 -3.14
C PRO A 76 15.94 -5.11 -1.76
N HIS A 77 16.06 -3.94 -1.12
CA HIS A 77 16.44 -3.85 0.28
C HIS A 77 15.24 -3.41 1.12
N ALA A 78 14.93 -4.28 2.08
CA ALA A 78 14.21 -4.02 3.32
C ALA A 78 12.69 -3.76 3.24
N ILE A 79 11.96 -4.79 2.79
CA ILE A 79 10.81 -5.25 3.58
C ILE A 79 11.18 -6.62 4.17
N ALA A 80 12.23 -6.61 5.00
CA ALA A 80 12.42 -7.70 5.94
C ALA A 80 11.37 -7.50 7.03
N SER A 81 10.41 -8.42 7.03
CA SER A 81 9.54 -8.77 8.14
C SER A 81 10.23 -8.61 9.50
N SER A 82 9.94 -7.51 10.20
CA SER A 82 10.09 -7.45 11.66
C SER A 82 8.82 -8.08 12.25
N GLY A 83 8.81 -9.40 12.27
CA GLY A 83 7.72 -10.24 12.74
C GLY A 83 8.25 -11.63 13.01
N ALA A 84 9.15 -11.75 13.98
CA ALA A 84 9.51 -12.99 14.62
C ALA A 84 9.40 -12.77 16.13
N ASP A 85 8.19 -13.07 16.60
CA ASP A 85 7.87 -13.52 17.95
C ASP A 85 8.72 -14.76 18.29
N ASP A 86 9.36 -14.77 19.46
CA ASP A 86 9.29 -15.85 20.45
C ASP A 86 10.36 -15.66 21.53
N GLY A 87 9.91 -15.28 22.73
CA GLY A 87 10.73 -15.14 23.93
C GLY A 87 9.92 -15.46 25.17
N ILE A 88 9.34 -16.67 25.22
CA ILE A 88 8.71 -17.22 26.42
C ILE A 88 9.82 -17.54 27.44
N GLU A 89 10.03 -16.66 28.40
CA GLU A 89 10.77 -16.97 29.63
C GLU A 89 9.79 -17.64 30.61
N SER A 90 9.75 -18.98 30.62
CA SER A 90 9.09 -19.77 31.65
C SER A 90 10.14 -20.62 32.35
N THR A 91 10.64 -20.11 33.47
CA THR A 91 11.57 -20.79 34.38
C THR A 91 10.85 -21.97 35.04
N GLY A 92 11.03 -23.16 34.45
CA GLY A 92 10.59 -24.44 35.00
C GLY A 92 11.60 -25.03 35.97
N GLU A 93 11.09 -25.40 37.14
CA GLU A 93 11.67 -26.06 38.30
C GLU A 93 12.50 -27.33 37.95
N GLN A 94 13.68 -27.47 38.56
CA GLN A 94 14.54 -28.66 38.46
C GLN A 94 14.14 -29.70 39.54
N PRO A 95 14.01 -31.00 39.22
CA PRO A 95 13.99 -32.06 40.20
C PRO A 95 15.41 -32.59 40.45
N ALA A 96 15.76 -32.84 41.71
CA ALA A 96 16.94 -33.62 42.08
C ALA A 96 16.49 -34.81 42.93
N GLU A 97 16.70 -36.01 42.39
CA GLU A 97 16.60 -37.29 43.07
C GLU A 97 17.58 -37.36 44.26
N ARG A 98 17.07 -37.74 45.44
CA ARG A 98 17.62 -38.77 46.33
C ARG A 98 16.74 -38.98 47.57
#